data_AF-A0A932JXW1-F1
#
_entry.id   AF-A0A932JXW1-F1
#
_cell.length_a   1.000
_cell.length_b   1.000
_cell.length_c   1.000
_cell.angle_alpha   90.00
_cell.angle_beta   90.00
_cell.angle_gamma   90.00
#
_symmetry.space_group_name_H-M   'P 1'
#
loop_
_entity.id
_entity.type
_entity.pdbx_description
1 polymer ?
#
loop_
_entity_poly.entity_id
_entity_poly.type
_entity_poly.pdbx_seq_one_letter_code
_entity_poly.pdbx_strand_id
1 'polypeptide(L)'
;MKNRGAIMAVLLLAAAQTAWFPAGWLGAEGDDAIYALLSRSLLHGRYGLEVVPGDPPFGQYTPGWPLLLTPAAAVSGDIPLGYQAWAFLWLVVCDLLVFLWARRRSGARAALAVTALFALNPLVLSRAGVVMPELPGLAAALAALFLADRRRAGSGPLVGALAAVGYLVRPALLPLAPACAVALWKGGRRRDAAWAAGLPVLAWAAWRVWASRHGGFSDEGEAAAALAGAGWSAWPAAVLHNLREVPALWGGTLTPAGGPAAAAFGAGALLLALVCLGLVRRFGRRPYDAAGLYLLGSAALHAAWPWWYERYLPPLLPFALLAAWEGVRALGVPGRRAAWGAAALAALPLPIQGPALARGAEAPPLETYAFLRTLPSEGLVAALHFARSAWHTGRPFVPLPQASDPAALARLKVRWVLWERPGDLGSSLGGAFPASRGLAAWEARLLGAGFRTVFESADGERRVYEVVDGTKVTYDRLDTLK
;
A
#
# COMPACT_ATOMS: atom_id res chain seq x y z
N MET A 1 -15.52 23.02 -25.75
CA MET A 1 -15.72 21.64 -26.23
C MET A 1 -14.52 20.68 -26.06
N LYS A 2 -13.25 21.13 -26.06
CA LYS A 2 -12.06 20.23 -26.03
C LYS A 2 -11.85 19.35 -24.77
N ASN A 3 -12.57 19.58 -23.67
CA ASN A 3 -12.41 18.77 -22.45
C ASN A 3 -13.41 17.61 -22.33
N ARG A 4 -14.52 17.62 -23.10
CA ARG A 4 -15.57 16.59 -23.00
C ARG A 4 -15.06 15.21 -23.42
N GLY A 5 -14.36 15.12 -24.55
CA GLY A 5 -13.80 13.84 -25.02
C GLY A 5 -12.75 13.24 -24.08
N ALA A 6 -12.00 14.10 -23.37
CA ALA A 6 -11.02 13.64 -22.38
C ALA A 6 -11.68 13.04 -21.13
N ILE A 7 -12.70 13.73 -20.60
CA ILE A 7 -13.48 13.22 -19.47
C ILE A 7 -14.15 11.90 -19.86
N MET A 8 -14.76 11.84 -21.04
CA MET A 8 -15.35 10.60 -21.54
C MET A 8 -14.34 9.45 -21.63
N ALA A 9 -13.11 9.72 -22.10
CA ALA A 9 -12.08 8.69 -22.16
C ALA A 9 -11.67 8.17 -20.77
N VAL A 10 -11.53 9.05 -19.78
CA VAL A 10 -11.26 8.64 -18.39
C VAL A 10 -12.43 7.85 -17.83
N LEU A 11 -13.68 8.25 -18.09
CA LEU A 11 -14.87 7.52 -17.64
C LEU A 11 -14.98 6.15 -18.30
N LEU A 12 -14.59 6.00 -19.57
CA LEU A 12 -14.55 4.71 -20.25
C LEU A 12 -13.47 3.78 -19.65
N LEU A 13 -12.32 4.33 -19.26
CA LEU A 13 -11.29 3.56 -18.54
C LEU A 13 -11.80 3.12 -17.16
N ALA A 14 -12.45 4.02 -16.41
CA ALA A 14 -13.07 3.69 -15.14
C ALA A 14 -14.16 2.61 -15.29
N ALA A 15 -15.00 2.70 -16.33
CA ALA A 15 -16.00 1.68 -16.65
C ALA A 15 -15.37 0.35 -17.08
N ALA A 16 -14.18 0.35 -17.68
CA ALA A 16 -13.46 -0.89 -17.91
C ALA A 16 -12.96 -1.48 -16.57
N GLN A 17 -12.38 -0.66 -15.69
CA GLN A 17 -11.88 -1.10 -14.39
C GLN A 17 -12.95 -1.71 -13.48
N THR A 18 -14.24 -1.36 -13.64
CA THR A 18 -15.31 -1.99 -12.84
C THR A 18 -15.42 -3.49 -13.04
N ALA A 19 -14.93 -4.04 -14.16
CA ALA A 19 -14.88 -5.50 -14.36
C ALA A 19 -13.91 -6.21 -13.40
N TRP A 20 -13.02 -5.47 -12.74
CA TRP A 20 -12.08 -5.97 -11.72
C TRP A 20 -12.44 -5.52 -10.30
N PHE A 21 -13.58 -4.84 -10.12
CA PHE A 21 -14.00 -4.36 -8.81
C PHE A 21 -14.96 -5.34 -8.11
N PRO A 22 -14.76 -5.64 -6.82
CA PRO A 22 -13.54 -5.41 -6.05
C PRO A 22 -12.46 -6.45 -6.40
N ALA A 23 -11.20 -6.03 -6.46
CA ALA A 23 -10.08 -6.89 -6.81
C ALA A 23 -9.64 -7.84 -5.67
N GLY A 24 -10.18 -7.63 -4.47
CA GLY A 24 -9.99 -8.47 -3.29
C GLY A 24 -11.06 -8.16 -2.25
N TRP A 25 -11.14 -8.96 -1.19
CA TRP A 25 -12.04 -8.71 -0.05
C TRP A 25 -11.32 -7.87 1.02
N LEU A 26 -12.10 -7.15 1.86
CA LEU A 26 -11.56 -6.36 2.96
C LEU A 26 -10.93 -7.26 4.03
N GLY A 27 -9.61 -7.19 4.18
CA GLY A 27 -8.78 -8.04 5.02
C GLY A 27 -7.70 -8.78 4.22
N ALA A 28 -7.82 -8.88 2.89
CA ALA A 28 -6.89 -9.66 2.08
C ALA A 28 -5.43 -9.17 2.23
N GLU A 29 -5.23 -7.86 2.37
CA GLU A 29 -3.91 -7.24 2.54
C GLU A 29 -3.45 -7.15 4.00
N GLY A 30 -4.28 -7.59 4.95
CA GLY A 30 -4.07 -7.47 6.39
C GLY A 30 -4.30 -6.05 6.92
N ASP A 31 -3.60 -5.07 6.34
CA ASP A 31 -3.61 -3.66 6.77
C ASP A 31 -4.92 -2.94 6.42
N ASP A 32 -5.62 -3.41 5.39
CA ASP A 32 -6.86 -2.81 4.90
C ASP A 32 -8.00 -2.86 5.93
N ALA A 33 -8.13 -3.98 6.66
CA ALA A 33 -9.04 -4.08 7.80
C ALA A 33 -8.64 -3.15 8.95
N ILE A 34 -7.34 -2.93 9.18
CA ILE A 34 -6.86 -1.97 10.19
C ILE A 34 -7.31 -0.57 9.82
N TYR A 35 -7.13 -0.15 8.56
CA TYR A 35 -7.55 1.17 8.11
C TYR A 35 -9.07 1.39 8.25
N ALA A 36 -9.88 0.37 7.94
CA ALA A 36 -11.32 0.41 8.13
C ALA A 36 -11.68 0.59 9.62
N LEU A 37 -11.10 -0.21 10.52
CA LEU A 37 -11.33 -0.10 11.97
C LEU A 37 -10.91 1.26 12.54
N LEU A 38 -9.75 1.78 12.14
CA LEU A 38 -9.26 3.09 12.58
C LEU A 38 -10.17 4.23 12.08
N SER A 39 -10.72 4.10 10.87
CA SER A 39 -11.67 5.10 10.35
C SER A 39 -12.98 5.12 11.14
N ARG A 40 -13.41 3.97 11.67
CA ARG A 40 -14.58 3.87 12.57
C ARG A 40 -14.27 4.50 13.92
N SER A 41 -13.10 4.20 14.48
CA SER A 41 -12.62 4.84 15.72
C SER A 41 -12.61 6.37 15.64
N LEU A 42 -12.24 6.92 14.48
CA LEU A 42 -12.27 8.36 14.24
C LEU A 42 -13.68 8.97 14.29
N LEU A 43 -14.72 8.22 13.90
CA LEU A 43 -16.11 8.69 14.05
C LEU A 43 -16.53 8.81 15.51
N HIS A 44 -15.90 8.03 16.40
CA HIS A 44 -16.09 8.09 17.84
C HIS A 44 -15.12 9.06 18.54
N GLY A 45 -14.36 9.86 17.79
CA GLY A 45 -13.40 10.83 18.32
C GLY A 45 -12.13 10.20 18.90
N ARG A 46 -11.81 8.96 18.51
CA ARG A 46 -10.63 8.20 18.96
C ARG A 46 -9.76 7.79 17.77
N TYR A 47 -8.56 7.30 18.06
CA TYR A 47 -7.67 6.70 17.06
C TYR A 47 -7.01 5.45 17.65
N GLY A 48 -7.83 4.44 17.84
CA GLY A 48 -7.48 3.18 18.50
C GLY A 48 -8.07 1.96 17.78
N LEU A 49 -7.56 0.79 18.14
CA LEU A 49 -8.08 -0.48 17.66
C LEU A 49 -9.19 -0.94 18.62
N GLU A 50 -10.43 -0.56 18.32
CA GLU A 50 -11.62 -0.91 19.14
C GLU A 50 -11.83 -2.43 19.32
N VAL A 51 -11.16 -3.23 18.49
CA VAL A 51 -11.17 -4.70 18.55
C VAL A 51 -10.18 -5.29 19.55
N VAL A 52 -9.26 -4.48 20.07
CA VAL A 52 -8.30 -4.88 21.10
C VAL A 52 -8.83 -4.42 22.46
N PRO A 53 -8.91 -5.29 23.48
CA PRO A 53 -9.41 -4.89 24.80
C PRO A 53 -8.65 -3.69 25.38
N GLY A 54 -9.41 -2.74 25.92
CA GLY A 54 -8.88 -1.47 26.42
C GLY A 54 -8.71 -0.39 25.34
N ASP A 55 -9.04 -0.67 24.08
CA ASP A 55 -9.00 0.29 22.95
C ASP A 55 -7.68 1.08 22.90
N PRO A 56 -6.53 0.38 22.82
CA PRO A 56 -5.24 1.05 22.85
C PRO A 56 -5.09 1.97 21.63
N PRO A 57 -4.49 3.17 21.81
CA PRO A 57 -4.13 4.05 20.70
C PRO A 57 -3.26 3.32 19.67
N PHE A 58 -3.45 3.65 18.40
CA PHE A 58 -2.72 3.00 17.31
C PHE A 58 -1.74 3.98 16.65
N GLY A 59 -0.49 4.01 17.13
CA GLY A 59 0.55 4.92 16.62
C GLY A 59 1.28 4.43 15.37
N GLN A 60 1.07 3.18 14.98
CA GLN A 60 1.79 2.50 13.89
C GLN A 60 1.46 3.09 12.51
N TYR A 61 0.19 3.39 12.22
CA TYR A 61 -0.23 4.02 10.96
C TYR A 61 -0.62 5.47 11.15
N THR A 62 -0.16 6.31 10.23
CA THR A 62 -0.54 7.72 10.15
C THR A 62 -2.04 7.88 9.85
N PRO A 63 -2.70 8.94 10.38
CA PRO A 63 -4.15 9.06 10.38
C PRO A 63 -4.75 9.48 9.03
N GLY A 64 -3.92 9.81 8.03
CA GLY A 64 -4.40 10.38 6.78
C GLY A 64 -5.34 9.45 6.01
N TRP A 65 -4.99 8.18 5.85
CA TRP A 65 -5.86 7.24 5.14
C TRP A 65 -7.12 6.87 5.93
N PRO A 66 -7.04 6.49 7.21
CA PRO A 66 -8.23 6.32 8.05
C PRO A 66 -9.16 7.53 8.05
N LEU A 67 -8.61 8.76 8.13
CA LEU A 67 -9.40 9.98 8.09
C LEU A 67 -10.14 10.13 6.75
N LEU A 68 -9.47 9.86 5.63
CA LEU A 68 -10.09 9.89 4.30
C LEU A 68 -11.13 8.77 4.12
N LEU A 69 -11.10 7.70 4.91
CA LEU A 69 -12.10 6.62 4.92
C LEU A 69 -13.32 6.91 5.80
N THR A 70 -13.27 7.91 6.67
CA THR A 70 -14.40 8.25 7.56
C THR A 70 -15.74 8.47 6.83
N PRO A 71 -15.80 9.04 5.60
CA PRO A 71 -17.08 9.13 4.88
C PRO A 71 -17.66 7.76 4.52
N ALA A 72 -16.81 6.80 4.15
CA ALA A 72 -17.25 5.43 3.87
C ALA A 72 -17.76 4.76 5.15
N ALA A 73 -17.02 4.89 6.26
CA ALA A 73 -17.45 4.38 7.56
C ALA A 73 -18.80 4.99 8.00
N ALA A 74 -18.99 6.30 7.81
CA ALA A 74 -20.20 6.99 8.24
C ALA A 74 -21.44 6.60 7.42
N VAL A 75 -21.27 6.38 6.12
CA VAL A 75 -22.38 6.06 5.21
C VAL A 75 -22.69 4.57 5.18
N SER A 76 -21.66 3.71 5.21
CA SER A 76 -21.80 2.27 5.02
C SER A 76 -21.71 1.45 6.31
N GLY A 77 -21.33 2.06 7.44
CA GLY A 77 -21.09 1.33 8.69
C GLY A 77 -20.00 0.27 8.49
N ASP A 78 -20.26 -0.95 8.96
CA ASP A 78 -19.33 -2.08 8.80
C ASP A 78 -19.51 -2.87 7.48
N ILE A 79 -20.18 -2.30 6.46
CA ILE A 79 -20.35 -2.96 5.15
C ILE A 79 -19.06 -2.83 4.33
N PRO A 80 -18.31 -3.93 4.04
CA PRO A 80 -17.03 -3.85 3.34
C PRO A 80 -17.10 -3.16 1.99
N LEU A 81 -18.18 -3.38 1.25
CA LEU A 81 -18.38 -2.82 -0.09
C LEU A 81 -18.33 -1.29 -0.11
N GLY A 82 -18.75 -0.62 0.97
CA GLY A 82 -18.70 0.85 1.05
C GLY A 82 -17.27 1.39 1.10
N TYR A 83 -16.41 0.78 1.89
CA TYR A 83 -14.97 1.08 1.94
C TYR A 83 -14.28 0.81 0.60
N GLN A 84 -14.59 -0.33 0.00
CA GLN A 84 -14.01 -0.74 -1.28
C GLN A 84 -14.46 0.20 -2.41
N ALA A 85 -15.75 0.54 -2.48
CA ALA A 85 -16.26 1.51 -3.45
C ALA A 85 -15.59 2.88 -3.27
N TRP A 86 -15.37 3.32 -2.03
CA TRP A 86 -14.65 4.56 -1.74
C TRP A 86 -13.19 4.52 -2.22
N ALA A 87 -12.48 3.42 -1.97
CA ALA A 87 -11.13 3.22 -2.49
C ALA A 87 -11.10 3.19 -4.03
N PHE A 88 -12.12 2.59 -4.66
CA PHE A 88 -12.27 2.60 -6.12
C PHE A 88 -12.52 4.02 -6.67
N LEU A 89 -13.27 4.88 -5.97
CA LEU A 89 -13.41 6.28 -6.38
C LEU A 89 -12.06 7.02 -6.39
N TRP A 90 -11.15 6.71 -5.45
CA TRP A 90 -9.79 7.25 -5.48
C TRP A 90 -8.99 6.78 -6.70
N LEU A 91 -9.22 5.55 -7.21
CA LEU A 91 -8.63 5.09 -8.47
C LEU A 91 -9.07 5.98 -9.64
N VAL A 92 -10.37 6.27 -9.73
CA VAL A 92 -10.93 7.16 -10.77
C VAL A 92 -10.36 8.58 -10.67
N VAL A 93 -10.19 9.09 -9.44
CA VAL A 93 -9.52 10.37 -9.19
C VAL A 93 -8.08 10.34 -9.68
N CYS A 94 -7.34 9.25 -9.42
CA CYS A 94 -5.99 9.05 -9.93
C CYS A 94 -5.95 9.09 -11.46
N ASP A 95 -6.82 8.36 -12.16
CA ASP A 95 -6.86 8.34 -13.63
C ASP A 95 -7.07 9.74 -14.21
N LEU A 96 -8.00 10.51 -13.64
CA LEU A 96 -8.20 11.90 -14.02
C LEU A 96 -6.95 12.76 -13.78
N LEU A 97 -6.32 12.64 -12.62
CA LEU A 97 -5.12 13.39 -12.27
C LEU A 97 -3.92 13.01 -13.14
N VAL A 98 -3.73 11.72 -13.45
CA VAL A 98 -2.71 11.22 -14.39
C VAL A 98 -2.92 11.87 -15.76
N PHE A 99 -4.16 11.85 -16.28
CA PHE A 99 -4.49 12.47 -17.55
C PHE A 99 -4.20 13.97 -17.55
N LEU A 100 -4.70 14.71 -16.55
CA LEU A 100 -4.54 16.16 -16.46
C LEU A 100 -3.06 16.56 -16.34
N TRP A 101 -2.31 15.84 -15.51
CA TRP A 101 -0.88 16.04 -15.32
C TRP A 101 -0.09 15.73 -16.58
N ALA A 102 -0.26 14.55 -17.17
CA ALA A 102 0.44 14.16 -18.40
C ALA A 102 0.09 15.06 -19.58
N ARG A 103 -1.17 15.51 -19.70
CA ARG A 103 -1.62 16.43 -20.77
C ARG A 103 -0.91 17.76 -20.72
N ARG A 104 -0.72 18.31 -19.52
CA ARG A 104 0.00 19.56 -19.31
C ARG A 104 1.45 19.47 -19.78
N ARG A 105 2.07 18.30 -19.66
CA ARG A 105 3.50 18.11 -19.91
C ARG A 105 3.82 17.67 -21.33
N SER A 106 3.02 16.75 -21.88
CA SER A 106 3.33 16.05 -23.13
C SER A 106 2.19 16.09 -24.16
N GLY A 107 1.13 16.85 -23.88
CA GLY A 107 -0.03 17.00 -24.76
C GLY A 107 -1.06 15.87 -24.61
N ALA A 108 -2.22 16.04 -25.25
CA ALA A 108 -3.39 15.18 -25.04
C ALA A 108 -3.16 13.71 -25.48
N ARG A 109 -2.41 13.48 -26.55
CA ARG A 109 -2.14 12.11 -27.03
C ARG A 109 -1.30 11.30 -26.04
N ALA A 110 -0.22 11.91 -25.55
CA ALA A 110 0.62 11.29 -24.52
C ALA A 110 -0.18 11.05 -23.24
N ALA A 111 -1.04 12.00 -22.87
CA ALA A 111 -1.91 11.85 -21.71
C ALA A 111 -2.85 10.66 -21.82
N LEU A 112 -3.55 10.50 -22.95
CA LEU A 112 -4.42 9.36 -23.19
C LEU A 112 -3.63 8.05 -23.12
N ALA A 113 -2.47 7.98 -23.79
CA ALA A 113 -1.63 6.78 -23.80
C ALA A 113 -1.13 6.41 -22.40
N VAL A 114 -0.58 7.37 -21.65
CA VAL A 114 -0.07 7.15 -20.27
C VAL A 114 -1.21 6.78 -19.33
N THR A 115 -2.37 7.44 -19.44
CA THR A 115 -3.53 7.14 -18.58
C THR A 115 -4.09 5.76 -18.90
N ALA A 116 -4.21 5.37 -20.17
CA ALA A 116 -4.66 4.03 -20.55
C ALA A 116 -3.68 2.95 -20.08
N LEU A 117 -2.37 3.16 -20.25
CA LEU A 117 -1.33 2.25 -19.76
C LEU A 117 -1.34 2.12 -18.24
N PHE A 118 -1.67 3.19 -17.50
CA PHE A 118 -1.81 3.17 -16.06
C PHE A 118 -3.10 2.46 -15.63
N ALA A 119 -4.25 2.94 -16.12
CA ALA A 119 -5.57 2.48 -15.73
C ALA A 119 -5.83 1.00 -16.02
N LEU A 120 -5.24 0.48 -17.10
CA LEU A 120 -5.37 -0.92 -17.53
C LEU A 120 -4.16 -1.78 -17.14
N ASN A 121 -3.22 -1.23 -16.35
CA ASN A 121 -2.10 -2.01 -15.86
C ASN A 121 -2.59 -3.07 -14.87
N PRO A 122 -2.20 -4.35 -14.99
CA PRO A 122 -2.53 -5.39 -14.03
C PRO A 122 -2.28 -5.04 -12.56
N LEU A 123 -1.20 -4.34 -12.24
CA LEU A 123 -0.87 -3.92 -10.87
C LEU A 123 -1.77 -2.81 -10.35
N VAL A 124 -2.39 -2.03 -11.25
CA VAL A 124 -3.38 -1.00 -10.90
C VAL A 124 -4.76 -1.64 -10.78
N LEU A 125 -5.10 -2.55 -11.69
CA LEU A 125 -6.34 -3.33 -11.64
C LEU A 125 -6.42 -4.21 -10.39
N SER A 126 -5.30 -4.80 -9.93
CA SER A 126 -5.25 -5.54 -8.65
C SER A 126 -5.54 -4.68 -7.43
N ARG A 127 -5.60 -3.35 -7.59
CA ARG A 127 -5.91 -2.38 -6.53
C ARG A 127 -7.32 -1.80 -6.65
N ALA A 128 -8.11 -2.23 -7.63
CA ALA A 128 -9.48 -1.76 -7.81
C ALA A 128 -10.35 -2.13 -6.60
N GLY A 129 -10.61 -1.16 -5.73
CA GLY A 129 -11.39 -1.37 -4.51
C GLY A 129 -10.64 -1.96 -3.33
N VAL A 130 -9.31 -2.10 -3.41
CA VAL A 130 -8.48 -2.50 -2.27
C VAL A 130 -8.29 -1.30 -1.35
N VAL A 131 -8.61 -1.46 -0.05
CA VAL A 131 -8.71 -0.36 0.92
C VAL A 131 -7.33 0.01 1.47
N MET A 132 -6.51 0.59 0.62
CA MET A 132 -5.09 0.84 0.90
C MET A 132 -4.64 2.26 0.49
N PRO A 133 -3.57 2.81 1.10
CA PRO A 133 -3.20 4.22 0.97
C PRO A 133 -2.48 4.58 -0.36
N GLU A 134 -2.18 3.61 -1.23
CA GLU A 134 -1.47 3.79 -2.50
C GLU A 134 -2.12 4.86 -3.38
N LEU A 135 -3.41 4.70 -3.65
CA LEU A 135 -4.17 5.54 -4.59
C LEU A 135 -4.42 6.95 -4.04
N PRO A 136 -4.97 7.15 -2.83
CA PRO A 136 -5.09 8.50 -2.26
C PRO A 136 -3.73 9.19 -2.09
N GLY A 137 -2.68 8.43 -1.76
CA GLY A 137 -1.31 8.94 -1.74
C GLY A 137 -0.84 9.40 -3.12
N LEU A 138 -1.06 8.60 -4.16
CA LEU A 138 -0.75 8.95 -5.54
C LEU A 138 -1.51 10.20 -5.99
N ALA A 139 -2.79 10.33 -5.64
CA ALA A 139 -3.59 11.51 -5.95
C ALA A 139 -2.97 12.78 -5.31
N ALA A 140 -2.55 12.71 -4.05
CA ALA A 140 -1.85 13.81 -3.37
C ALA A 140 -0.52 14.15 -4.07
N ALA A 141 0.27 13.14 -4.46
CA ALA A 141 1.53 13.33 -5.18
C ALA A 141 1.33 14.00 -6.55
N LEU A 142 0.38 13.51 -7.36
CA LEU A 142 0.04 14.09 -8.66
C LEU A 142 -0.44 15.54 -8.52
N ALA A 143 -1.30 15.82 -7.53
CA ALA A 143 -1.79 17.18 -7.28
C ALA A 143 -0.65 18.13 -6.85
N ALA A 144 0.23 17.70 -5.94
CA ALA A 144 1.39 18.48 -5.51
C ALA A 144 2.33 18.78 -6.69
N LEU A 145 2.68 17.77 -7.49
CA LEU A 145 3.54 17.91 -8.66
C LEU A 145 2.90 18.78 -9.75
N PHE A 146 1.60 18.63 -9.98
CA PHE A 146 0.85 19.47 -10.93
C PHE A 146 0.89 20.95 -10.55
N LEU A 147 0.81 21.27 -9.26
CA LEU A 147 0.90 22.64 -8.74
C LEU A 147 2.33 23.17 -8.68
N ALA A 148 3.31 22.31 -8.40
CA ALA A 148 4.73 22.66 -8.47
C ALA A 148 5.14 23.03 -9.91
N ASP A 149 4.57 22.34 -10.90
CA ASP A 149 4.77 22.60 -12.34
C ASP A 149 4.11 23.90 -12.85
N ARG A 150 3.31 24.59 -12.02
CA ARG A 150 2.76 25.89 -12.38
C ARG A 150 3.77 26.98 -12.07
N ARG A 151 4.07 27.84 -13.06
CA ARG A 151 4.90 29.05 -12.87
C ARG A 151 4.21 30.16 -12.05
N ARG A 152 3.06 29.86 -11.42
CA ARG A 152 2.30 30.84 -10.63
C ARG A 152 2.92 30.93 -9.24
N ALA A 153 3.33 32.14 -8.83
CA ALA A 153 3.78 32.40 -7.48
C ALA A 153 2.68 32.12 -6.45
N GLY A 154 3.07 31.69 -5.24
CA GLY A 154 2.15 31.49 -4.13
C GLY A 154 1.45 30.12 -4.08
N SER A 155 1.80 29.16 -4.95
CA SER A 155 1.29 27.78 -4.80
C SER A 155 2.03 26.95 -3.75
N GLY A 156 3.11 27.48 -3.14
CA GLY A 156 3.94 26.77 -2.16
C GLY A 156 3.18 26.20 -0.96
N PRO A 157 2.33 26.98 -0.27
CA PRO A 157 1.53 26.46 0.84
C PRO A 157 0.66 25.27 0.44
N LEU A 158 0.01 25.33 -0.73
CA LEU A 158 -0.84 24.22 -1.20
C LEU A 158 -0.01 23.00 -1.62
N VAL A 159 1.16 23.20 -2.24
CA VAL A 159 2.10 22.10 -2.55
C VAL A 159 2.58 21.44 -1.25
N GLY A 160 2.98 22.22 -0.24
CA GLY A 160 3.40 21.70 1.06
C GLY A 160 2.27 21.00 1.81
N ALA A 161 1.05 21.53 1.78
CA ALA A 161 -0.12 20.89 2.38
C ALA A 161 -0.44 19.55 1.71
N LEU A 162 -0.41 19.48 0.37
CA LEU A 162 -0.62 18.21 -0.35
C LEU A 162 0.51 17.21 -0.10
N ALA A 163 1.76 17.66 0.00
CA ALA A 163 2.87 16.79 0.39
C ALA A 163 2.74 16.29 1.84
N ALA A 164 2.22 17.13 2.74
CA ALA A 164 1.95 16.75 4.13
C ALA A 164 0.81 15.74 4.23
N VAL A 165 -0.29 15.96 3.48
CA VAL A 165 -1.37 14.96 3.33
C VAL A 165 -0.82 13.67 2.73
N GLY A 166 0.00 13.77 1.69
CA GLY A 166 0.67 12.61 1.09
C GLY A 166 1.47 11.81 2.10
N TYR A 167 2.26 12.48 2.95
CA TYR A 167 2.99 11.84 4.05
C TYR A 167 2.05 11.16 5.06
N LEU A 168 1.00 11.86 5.52
CA LEU A 168 0.04 11.33 6.49
C LEU A 168 -0.84 10.20 5.94
N VAL A 169 -1.04 10.13 4.62
CA VAL A 169 -1.72 9.01 3.96
C VAL A 169 -0.76 7.86 3.75
N ARG A 170 0.45 8.15 3.26
CA ARG A 170 1.45 7.16 2.89
C ARG A 170 2.87 7.70 3.14
N PRO A 171 3.53 7.32 4.25
CA PRO A 171 4.89 7.76 4.56
C PRO A 171 5.93 7.46 3.49
N ALA A 172 5.73 6.42 2.67
CA ALA A 172 6.59 6.10 1.52
C ALA A 172 6.65 7.23 0.45
N LEU A 173 5.76 8.22 0.52
CA LEU A 173 5.83 9.44 -0.30
C LEU A 173 6.84 10.48 0.21
N LEU A 174 7.66 10.15 1.22
CA LEU A 174 8.71 11.01 1.74
C LEU A 174 9.55 11.74 0.67
N PRO A 175 9.93 11.13 -0.48
CA PRO A 175 10.70 11.82 -1.51
C PRO A 175 9.98 12.98 -2.20
N LEU A 176 8.66 13.11 -2.06
CA LEU A 176 7.85 14.14 -2.71
C LEU A 176 8.22 15.55 -2.23
N ALA A 177 8.35 15.73 -0.92
CA ALA A 177 8.66 17.03 -0.31
C ALA A 177 10.01 17.60 -0.78
N PRO A 178 11.16 16.89 -0.70
CA PRO A 178 12.42 17.40 -1.20
C PRO A 178 12.41 17.60 -2.72
N ALA A 179 11.74 16.72 -3.49
CA ALA A 179 11.62 16.89 -4.94
C ALA A 179 10.90 18.19 -5.33
N CYS A 180 9.77 18.49 -4.70
CA CYS A 180 9.05 19.75 -4.90
C CYS A 180 9.85 20.94 -4.39
N ALA A 181 10.46 20.86 -3.21
CA ALA A 181 11.23 21.95 -2.62
C ALA A 181 12.45 22.32 -3.50
N VAL A 182 13.22 21.35 -3.96
CA VAL A 182 14.36 21.57 -4.86
C VAL A 182 13.91 22.20 -6.17
N ALA A 183 12.85 21.68 -6.80
CA ALA A 183 12.33 22.22 -8.05
C ALA A 183 11.86 23.67 -7.91
N LEU A 184 11.12 23.99 -6.84
CA LEU A 184 10.63 25.33 -6.55
C LEU A 184 11.79 26.29 -6.23
N TRP A 185 12.75 25.86 -5.40
CA TRP A 185 13.91 26.65 -5.02
C TRP A 185 14.73 27.05 -6.24
N LYS A 186 15.05 26.06 -7.08
CA LYS A 186 15.84 26.26 -8.31
C LYS A 186 15.06 27.02 -9.38
N GLY A 187 13.73 26.99 -9.33
CA GLY A 187 12.85 27.87 -10.11
C GLY A 187 12.75 29.32 -9.59
N GLY A 188 13.54 29.72 -8.59
CA GLY A 188 13.54 31.06 -8.00
C GLY A 188 12.43 31.29 -6.97
N ARG A 189 11.62 30.27 -6.64
CA ARG A 189 10.45 30.38 -5.76
C ARG A 189 10.79 29.93 -4.33
N ARG A 190 11.78 30.58 -3.71
CA ARG A 190 12.34 30.16 -2.40
C ARG A 190 11.30 30.09 -1.27
N ARG A 191 10.38 31.07 -1.21
CA ARG A 191 9.29 31.05 -0.21
C ARG A 191 8.37 29.85 -0.42
N ASP A 192 8.04 29.52 -1.67
CA ASP A 192 7.20 28.36 -1.97
C ASP A 192 7.93 27.05 -1.65
N ALA A 193 9.24 26.98 -1.89
CA ALA A 193 10.08 25.85 -1.53
C ALA A 193 10.13 25.62 -0.01
N ALA A 194 10.24 26.71 0.78
CA ALA A 194 10.21 26.63 2.24
C ALA A 194 8.88 26.03 2.75
N TRP A 195 7.74 26.42 2.16
CA TRP A 195 6.45 25.80 2.48
C TRP A 195 6.38 24.32 2.07
N ALA A 196 6.86 24.00 0.87
CA ALA A 196 6.88 22.63 0.37
C ALA A 196 7.72 21.67 1.23
N ALA A 197 8.79 22.18 1.85
CA ALA A 197 9.62 21.43 2.79
C ALA A 197 9.06 21.45 4.22
N GLY A 198 8.59 22.61 4.69
CA GLY A 198 8.23 22.83 6.09
C GLY A 198 6.94 22.15 6.52
N LEU A 199 5.87 22.20 5.71
CA LEU A 199 4.57 21.63 6.11
C LEU A 199 4.59 20.11 6.30
N PRO A 200 5.24 19.31 5.43
CA PRO A 200 5.38 17.87 5.67
C PRO A 200 6.19 17.54 6.94
N VAL A 201 7.25 18.31 7.23
CA VAL A 201 8.04 18.15 8.47
C VAL A 201 7.19 18.47 9.70
N LEU A 202 6.37 19.51 9.64
CA LEU A 202 5.45 19.85 10.72
C LEU A 202 4.39 18.76 10.93
N ALA A 203 3.81 18.21 9.85
CA ALA A 203 2.85 17.12 9.92
C ALA A 203 3.47 15.85 10.51
N TRP A 204 4.68 15.50 10.08
CA TRP A 204 5.48 14.42 10.69
C TRP A 204 5.69 14.68 12.17
N ALA A 205 6.22 15.84 12.56
CA ALA A 205 6.50 16.16 13.95
C ALA A 205 5.25 16.12 14.83
N ALA A 206 4.13 16.68 14.34
CA ALA A 206 2.86 16.64 15.05
C ALA A 206 2.37 15.20 15.27
N TRP A 207 2.43 14.35 14.25
CA TRP A 207 2.09 12.94 14.38
C TRP A 207 2.99 12.21 15.37
N ARG A 208 4.30 12.45 15.30
CA ARG A 208 5.29 11.84 16.20
C ARG A 208 5.08 12.23 17.66
N VAL A 209 4.78 13.49 17.93
CA VAL A 209 4.46 13.97 19.28
C VAL A 209 3.15 13.36 19.79
N TRP A 210 2.14 13.20 18.92
CA TRP A 210 0.92 12.52 19.30
C TRP A 210 1.17 11.05 19.62
N ALA A 211 1.83 10.31 18.72
CA ALA A 211 2.07 8.88 18.88
C ALA A 211 2.92 8.55 20.12
N SER A 212 3.95 9.36 20.41
CA SER A 212 4.79 9.14 21.59
C SER A 212 4.08 9.40 22.92
N ARG A 213 3.08 10.29 22.95
CA ARG A 213 2.31 10.61 24.16
C ARG A 213 1.20 9.61 24.46
N HIS A 214 0.60 9.01 23.43
CA HIS A 214 -0.53 8.10 23.59
C HIS A 214 -0.08 6.64 23.68
N GLY A 215 1.16 6.33 23.32
CA GLY A 215 1.69 4.97 23.37
C GLY A 215 0.99 4.03 22.38
N GLY A 216 0.97 2.74 22.70
CA GLY A 216 0.29 1.71 21.91
C GLY A 216 1.19 1.00 20.89
N PHE A 217 0.59 0.50 19.81
CA PHE A 217 1.31 -0.23 18.76
C PHE A 217 2.17 0.73 17.93
N SER A 218 3.47 0.42 17.81
CA SER A 218 4.49 1.26 17.15
C SER A 218 5.45 0.40 16.32
N ASP A 219 5.41 0.53 14.99
CA ASP A 219 6.26 -0.21 14.04
C ASP A 219 7.70 0.27 13.99
N GLU A 220 8.01 1.46 14.49
CA GLU A 220 9.38 1.95 14.40
C GLU A 220 10.35 1.07 15.17
N GLY A 221 9.86 0.43 16.24
CA GLY A 221 10.58 -0.65 16.91
C GLY A 221 10.81 -1.84 15.99
N GLU A 222 9.83 -2.25 15.19
CA GLU A 222 9.95 -3.37 14.26
C GLU A 222 10.86 -3.05 13.08
N ALA A 223 10.74 -1.88 12.46
CA ALA A 223 11.64 -1.45 11.39
C ALA A 223 13.08 -1.25 11.87
N ALA A 224 13.26 -0.58 13.01
CA ALA A 224 14.58 -0.41 13.61
C ALA A 224 15.16 -1.75 14.08
N ALA A 225 14.35 -2.65 14.65
CA ALA A 225 14.80 -3.99 15.05
C ALA A 225 15.07 -4.90 13.86
N ALA A 226 14.30 -4.77 12.77
CA ALA A 226 14.52 -5.47 11.52
C ALA A 226 15.87 -5.07 10.91
N LEU A 227 16.13 -3.77 10.85
CA LEU A 227 17.38 -3.21 10.33
C LEU A 227 18.56 -3.48 11.25
N ALA A 228 18.39 -3.33 12.57
CA ALA A 228 19.44 -3.62 13.55
C ALA A 228 19.75 -5.12 13.62
N GLY A 229 18.72 -5.97 13.55
CA GLY A 229 18.84 -7.42 13.64
C GLY A 229 19.34 -8.10 12.37
N ALA A 230 19.13 -7.50 11.20
CA ALA A 230 19.70 -7.97 9.94
C ALA A 230 21.17 -7.54 9.74
N GLY A 231 21.57 -6.44 10.38
CA GLY A 231 22.92 -5.85 10.26
C GLY A 231 23.11 -5.07 8.96
N TRP A 232 24.13 -4.20 8.93
CA TRP A 232 24.43 -3.34 7.77
C TRP A 232 24.77 -4.13 6.50
N SER A 233 25.27 -5.36 6.62
CA SER A 233 25.60 -6.25 5.50
C SER A 233 24.37 -6.78 4.76
N ALA A 234 23.17 -6.72 5.35
CA ALA A 234 21.94 -7.15 4.70
C ALA A 234 21.41 -6.14 3.67
N TRP A 235 21.79 -4.86 3.78
CA TRP A 235 21.30 -3.79 2.91
C TRP A 235 21.68 -3.97 1.44
N PRO A 236 22.94 -4.29 1.07
CA PRO A 236 23.27 -4.59 -0.32
C PRO A 236 22.45 -5.74 -0.90
N ALA A 237 22.16 -6.77 -0.11
CA ALA A 237 21.34 -7.90 -0.55
C ALA A 237 19.88 -7.49 -0.80
N ALA A 238 19.28 -6.71 0.11
CA ALA A 238 17.94 -6.15 -0.07
C ALA A 238 17.86 -5.25 -1.31
N VAL A 239 18.86 -4.37 -1.50
CA VAL A 239 18.95 -3.49 -2.68
C VAL A 239 19.04 -4.30 -3.97
N LEU A 240 19.92 -5.29 -4.04
CA LEU A 240 20.06 -6.14 -5.23
C LEU A 240 18.80 -6.95 -5.50
N HIS A 241 18.15 -7.47 -4.46
CA HIS A 241 16.87 -8.16 -4.56
C HIS A 241 15.81 -7.22 -5.16
N ASN A 242 15.59 -6.05 -4.55
CA ASN A 242 14.58 -5.09 -5.02
C ASN A 242 14.86 -4.59 -6.44
N LEU A 243 16.13 -4.33 -6.80
CA LEU A 243 16.52 -3.94 -8.16
C LEU A 243 16.26 -5.03 -9.19
N ARG A 244 16.28 -6.31 -8.79
CA ARG A 244 15.90 -7.45 -9.64
C ARG A 244 14.38 -7.63 -9.71
N GLU A 245 13.68 -7.42 -8.61
CA GLU A 245 12.22 -7.59 -8.55
C GLU A 245 11.47 -6.51 -9.33
N VAL A 246 11.96 -5.26 -9.36
CA VAL A 246 11.32 -4.17 -10.13
C VAL A 246 11.09 -4.54 -11.61
N PRO A 247 12.10 -4.94 -12.41
CA PRO A 247 11.88 -5.34 -13.80
C PRO A 247 11.09 -6.65 -13.91
N ALA A 248 11.27 -7.61 -13.00
CA ALA A 248 10.49 -8.86 -13.03
C ALA A 248 8.99 -8.58 -12.84
N LEU A 249 8.64 -7.78 -11.83
CA LEU A 249 7.26 -7.39 -11.54
C LEU A 249 6.67 -6.55 -12.66
N TRP A 250 7.36 -5.49 -13.09
CA TRP A 250 6.81 -4.59 -14.10
C TRP A 250 6.67 -5.29 -15.45
N GLY A 251 7.68 -6.04 -15.89
CA GLY A 251 7.58 -6.79 -17.13
C GLY A 251 6.63 -7.98 -17.03
N GLY A 252 6.43 -8.53 -15.82
CA GLY A 252 5.39 -9.48 -15.51
C GLY A 252 4.02 -9.00 -15.99
N THR A 253 3.72 -7.71 -15.87
CA THR A 253 2.46 -7.11 -16.36
C THR A 253 2.26 -7.17 -17.87
N LEU A 254 3.32 -7.42 -18.64
CA LEU A 254 3.28 -7.52 -20.11
C LEU A 254 3.37 -8.97 -20.61
N THR A 255 3.54 -9.94 -19.72
CA THR A 255 3.72 -11.35 -20.07
C THR A 255 2.59 -12.22 -19.52
N PRO A 256 2.33 -13.39 -20.11
CA PRO A 256 1.44 -14.40 -19.52
C PRO A 256 1.74 -14.71 -18.07
N ALA A 257 0.69 -14.78 -17.25
CA ALA A 257 0.81 -15.28 -15.88
C ALA A 257 1.35 -16.72 -15.91
N GLY A 258 2.38 -17.00 -15.11
CA GLY A 258 3.10 -18.27 -15.15
C GLY A 258 4.04 -18.44 -16.37
N GLY A 259 4.21 -17.39 -17.19
CA GLY A 259 5.18 -17.38 -18.28
C GLY A 259 6.63 -17.39 -17.80
N PRO A 260 7.61 -17.55 -18.71
CA PRO A 260 9.03 -17.61 -18.34
C PRO A 260 9.48 -16.34 -17.61
N ALA A 261 10.04 -16.49 -16.41
CA ALA A 261 10.53 -15.36 -15.61
C ALA A 261 11.55 -14.48 -16.35
N ALA A 262 12.37 -15.08 -17.21
CA ALA A 262 13.33 -14.36 -18.05
C ALA A 262 12.65 -13.41 -19.06
N ALA A 263 11.49 -13.79 -19.60
CA ALA A 263 10.72 -12.95 -20.52
C ALA A 263 10.12 -11.75 -19.79
N ALA A 264 9.54 -11.97 -18.61
CA ALA A 264 9.06 -10.90 -17.73
C ALA A 264 10.20 -9.93 -17.38
N PHE A 265 11.32 -10.44 -16.88
CA PHE A 265 12.48 -9.62 -16.55
C PHE A 265 12.99 -8.82 -17.75
N GLY A 266 13.14 -9.44 -18.92
CA GLY A 266 13.60 -8.78 -20.15
C GLY A 266 12.66 -7.64 -20.60
N ALA A 267 11.34 -7.87 -20.55
CA ALA A 267 10.35 -6.85 -20.86
C ALA A 267 10.42 -5.66 -19.89
N GLY A 268 10.53 -5.93 -18.58
CA GLY A 268 10.64 -4.87 -17.57
C GLY A 268 11.97 -4.11 -17.66
N ALA A 269 13.07 -4.80 -17.94
CA ALA A 269 14.37 -4.16 -18.17
C ALA A 269 14.34 -3.21 -19.37
N LEU A 270 13.65 -3.60 -20.46
CA LEU A 270 13.43 -2.72 -21.60
C LEU A 270 12.62 -1.47 -21.22
N LEU A 271 11.54 -1.64 -20.44
CA LEU A 271 10.75 -0.51 -19.94
C LEU A 271 11.60 0.44 -19.07
N LEU A 272 12.40 -0.10 -18.15
CA LEU A 272 13.31 0.68 -17.32
C LEU A 272 14.36 1.42 -18.17
N ALA A 273 14.90 0.80 -19.22
CA ALA A 273 15.82 1.47 -20.14
C ALA A 273 15.16 2.68 -20.82
N LEU A 274 13.88 2.54 -21.24
CA LEU A 274 13.10 3.66 -21.80
C LEU A 274 12.83 4.75 -20.75
N VAL A 275 12.55 4.37 -19.49
CA VAL A 275 12.41 5.33 -18.37
C VAL A 275 13.71 6.12 -18.19
N CYS A 276 14.84 5.43 -18.08
CA CYS A 276 16.15 6.05 -17.91
C CYS A 276 16.49 7.00 -19.06
N LEU A 277 16.29 6.57 -20.31
CA LEU A 277 16.50 7.40 -21.49
C LEU A 277 15.60 8.66 -21.47
N GLY A 278 14.34 8.50 -21.09
CA GLY A 278 13.40 9.59 -20.90
C GLY A 278 13.84 10.58 -19.83
N LEU A 279 14.25 10.08 -18.66
CA LEU A 279 14.75 10.89 -17.55
C LEU A 279 16.00 11.68 -17.94
N VAL A 280 16.99 11.04 -18.59
CA VAL A 280 18.20 11.73 -19.10
C VAL A 280 17.82 12.89 -20.01
N ARG A 281 16.93 12.65 -20.98
CA ARG A 281 16.50 13.68 -21.92
C ARG A 281 15.72 14.80 -21.24
N ARG A 282 14.93 14.45 -20.23
CA ARG A 282 14.12 15.39 -19.45
C ARG A 282 14.98 16.27 -18.57
N PHE A 283 15.94 15.70 -17.85
CA PHE A 283 16.89 16.47 -17.03
C PHE A 283 17.81 17.35 -17.88
N GLY A 284 18.18 16.91 -19.09
CA GLY A 284 18.91 17.76 -20.04
C GLY A 284 18.14 19.03 -20.44
N ARG A 285 16.80 19.00 -20.41
CA ARG A 285 15.94 20.17 -20.71
C ARG A 285 15.47 20.91 -19.45
N ARG A 286 15.32 20.20 -18.34
CA ARG A 286 14.74 20.65 -17.06
C ARG A 286 15.47 19.94 -15.91
N PRO A 287 16.67 20.41 -15.52
CA PRO A 287 17.53 19.72 -14.55
C PRO A 287 16.89 19.55 -13.16
N TYR A 288 15.87 20.36 -12.84
CA TYR A 288 15.17 20.34 -11.55
C TYR A 288 13.69 19.97 -11.72
N ASP A 289 13.41 18.99 -12.57
CA ASP A 289 12.05 18.51 -12.77
C ASP A 289 11.54 17.75 -11.53
N ALA A 290 10.55 18.31 -10.84
CA ALA A 290 10.03 17.75 -9.59
C ALA A 290 9.59 16.28 -9.71
N ALA A 291 8.91 15.92 -10.80
CA ALA A 291 8.44 14.56 -10.98
C ALA A 291 9.58 13.56 -11.28
N GLY A 292 10.59 13.98 -12.04
CA GLY A 292 11.81 13.19 -12.24
C GLY A 292 12.58 12.98 -10.93
N LEU A 293 12.73 14.06 -10.14
CA LEU A 293 13.38 13.98 -8.82
C LEU A 293 12.60 13.09 -7.85
N TYR A 294 11.26 13.19 -7.84
CA TYR A 294 10.38 12.34 -7.04
C TYR A 294 10.50 10.86 -7.44
N LEU A 295 10.51 10.57 -8.74
CA LEU A 295 10.66 9.20 -9.24
C LEU A 295 12.02 8.61 -8.84
N LEU A 296 13.11 9.36 -9.02
CA LEU A 296 14.44 8.92 -8.61
C LEU A 296 14.55 8.71 -7.10
N GLY A 297 14.03 9.65 -6.29
CA GLY A 297 14.05 9.54 -4.84
C GLY A 297 13.20 8.37 -4.33
N SER A 298 12.06 8.11 -4.96
CA SER A 298 11.21 6.96 -4.63
C SER A 298 11.84 5.64 -5.06
N ALA A 299 12.48 5.59 -6.23
CA ALA A 299 13.23 4.42 -6.67
C ALA A 299 14.39 4.11 -5.70
N ALA A 300 15.12 5.13 -5.24
CA ALA A 300 16.18 4.95 -4.25
C ALA A 300 15.64 4.48 -2.90
N LEU A 301 14.55 5.09 -2.42
CA LEU A 301 13.89 4.67 -1.17
C LEU A 301 13.45 3.20 -1.25
N HIS A 302 12.75 2.82 -2.31
CA HIS A 302 12.24 1.47 -2.48
C HIS A 302 13.32 0.43 -2.80
N ALA A 303 14.41 0.81 -3.48
CA ALA A 303 15.56 -0.06 -3.60
C ALA A 303 16.14 -0.38 -2.22
N ALA A 304 16.23 0.61 -1.34
CA ALA A 304 16.76 0.41 0.01
C ALA A 304 15.73 -0.21 0.98
N TRP A 305 14.43 -0.12 0.72
CA TRP A 305 13.38 -0.56 1.64
C TRP A 305 13.46 -2.07 1.91
N PRO A 306 13.48 -2.53 3.18
CA PRO A 306 13.66 -3.96 3.48
C PRO A 306 12.41 -4.81 3.20
N TRP A 307 11.30 -4.15 2.86
CA TRP A 307 10.10 -4.79 2.36
C TRP A 307 9.91 -4.48 0.88
N TRP A 308 9.44 -5.46 0.14
CA TRP A 308 9.07 -5.33 -1.25
C TRP A 308 7.74 -6.04 -1.50
N TYR A 309 6.75 -5.25 -1.90
CA TYR A 309 5.43 -5.72 -2.29
C TYR A 309 5.07 -5.14 -3.63
N GLU A 310 4.24 -5.86 -4.39
CA GLU A 310 3.77 -5.40 -5.69
C GLU A 310 3.05 -4.03 -5.63
N ARG A 311 2.40 -3.74 -4.50
CA ARG A 311 1.70 -2.47 -4.22
C ARG A 311 2.58 -1.22 -4.17
N TYR A 312 3.91 -1.38 -4.15
CA TYR A 312 4.83 -0.23 -4.19
C TYR A 312 5.03 0.37 -5.58
N LEU A 313 4.77 -0.40 -6.65
CA LEU A 313 4.98 0.08 -8.01
C LEU A 313 3.84 1.00 -8.55
N PRO A 314 2.54 0.74 -8.29
CA PRO A 314 1.45 1.55 -8.82
C PRO A 314 1.58 3.06 -8.60
N PRO A 315 1.97 3.57 -7.41
CA PRO A 315 2.18 5.00 -7.20
C PRO A 315 3.30 5.61 -8.06
N LEU A 316 4.22 4.81 -8.60
CA LEU A 316 5.33 5.29 -9.43
C LEU A 316 5.03 5.22 -10.93
N LEU A 317 4.07 4.37 -11.32
CA LEU A 317 3.76 4.09 -12.73
C LEU A 317 3.45 5.33 -13.55
N PRO A 318 2.64 6.33 -13.13
CA PRO A 318 2.36 7.49 -13.97
C PRO A 318 3.61 8.27 -14.36
N PHE A 319 4.56 8.38 -13.43
CA PHE A 319 5.81 9.10 -13.64
C PHE A 319 6.77 8.30 -14.51
N ALA A 320 6.87 6.98 -14.25
CA ALA A 320 7.67 6.07 -15.04
C ALA A 320 7.15 5.96 -16.48
N LEU A 321 5.85 5.78 -16.68
CA LEU A 321 5.21 5.71 -18.00
C LEU A 321 5.39 7.00 -18.81
N LEU A 322 5.29 8.17 -18.17
CA LEU A 322 5.56 9.44 -18.86
C LEU A 322 7.05 9.57 -19.24
N ALA A 323 7.97 9.13 -18.38
CA ALA A 323 9.40 9.08 -18.71
C ALA A 323 9.67 8.10 -19.86
N ALA A 324 9.11 6.89 -19.81
CA ALA A 324 9.23 5.90 -20.88
C ALA A 324 8.70 6.44 -22.22
N TRP A 325 7.56 7.17 -22.20
CA TRP A 325 7.04 7.86 -23.38
C TRP A 325 8.05 8.87 -23.96
N GLU A 326 8.72 9.65 -23.12
CA GLU A 326 9.78 10.57 -23.55
C GLU A 326 11.01 9.82 -24.10
N GLY A 327 11.33 8.65 -23.54
CA GLY A 327 12.37 7.74 -24.02
C GLY A 327 12.05 7.16 -25.41
N VAL A 328 10.82 6.70 -25.64
CA VAL A 328 10.36 6.23 -26.97
C VAL A 328 10.48 7.35 -28.01
N ARG A 329 10.13 8.59 -27.65
CA ARG A 329 10.34 9.75 -28.52
C ARG A 329 11.82 10.12 -28.70
N ALA A 330 12.71 9.68 -27.82
CA ALA A 330 14.16 9.80 -27.97
C ALA A 330 14.72 8.91 -29.07
N LEU A 331 14.11 7.74 -29.26
CA LEU A 331 14.43 6.82 -30.35
C LEU A 331 13.84 7.24 -31.71
N GLY A 332 13.30 8.47 -31.83
CA GLY A 332 12.73 8.97 -33.09
C GLY A 332 11.35 8.39 -33.44
N VAL A 333 10.74 7.59 -32.57
CA VAL A 333 9.41 7.00 -32.83
C VAL A 333 8.36 8.11 -32.89
N PRO A 334 7.60 8.23 -34.01
CA PRO A 334 6.54 9.22 -34.13
C PRO A 334 5.48 9.05 -33.04
N GLY A 335 5.00 10.15 -32.47
CA GLY A 335 4.04 10.10 -31.36
C GLY A 335 2.74 9.33 -31.66
N ARG A 336 2.32 9.24 -32.93
CA ARG A 336 1.17 8.41 -33.33
C ARG A 336 1.47 6.92 -33.21
N ARG A 337 2.65 6.47 -33.64
CA ARG A 337 3.08 5.05 -33.53
C ARG A 337 3.28 4.68 -32.07
N ALA A 338 3.91 5.56 -31.28
CA ALA A 338 4.05 5.37 -29.84
C ALA A 338 2.69 5.22 -29.13
N ALA A 339 1.70 6.05 -29.51
CA ALA A 339 0.35 5.94 -28.94
C ALA A 339 -0.34 4.61 -29.29
N TRP A 340 -0.19 4.12 -30.52
CA TRP A 340 -0.73 2.81 -30.91
C TRP A 340 -0.03 1.66 -30.19
N GLY A 341 1.31 1.72 -30.06
CA GLY A 341 2.06 0.74 -29.28
C GLY A 341 1.63 0.73 -27.81
N ALA A 342 1.44 1.92 -27.21
CA ALA A 342 0.91 2.05 -25.86
C ALA A 342 -0.52 1.49 -25.72
N ALA A 343 -1.40 1.76 -26.68
CA ALA A 343 -2.77 1.21 -26.67
C ALA A 343 -2.76 -0.33 -26.76
N ALA A 344 -1.92 -0.90 -27.63
CA ALA A 344 -1.75 -2.34 -27.75
C ALA A 344 -1.20 -2.94 -26.44
N LEU A 345 -0.15 -2.33 -25.86
CA LEU A 345 0.43 -2.76 -24.58
C LEU A 345 -0.51 -2.60 -23.39
N ALA A 346 -1.46 -1.66 -23.42
CA ALA A 346 -2.48 -1.51 -22.38
C ALA A 346 -3.59 -2.56 -22.50
N ALA A 347 -3.93 -2.97 -23.73
CA ALA A 347 -4.97 -3.96 -23.98
C ALA A 347 -4.48 -5.40 -23.84
N LEU A 348 -3.20 -5.67 -24.20
CA LEU A 348 -2.59 -7.00 -24.19
C LEU A 348 -2.72 -7.74 -22.83
N PRO A 349 -2.54 -7.09 -21.67
CA PRO A 349 -2.61 -7.77 -20.38
C PRO A 349 -4.02 -8.17 -19.97
N LEU A 350 -5.07 -7.54 -20.50
CA LEU A 350 -6.45 -7.80 -20.06
C LEU A 350 -6.88 -9.27 -20.25
N PRO A 351 -6.75 -9.87 -21.46
CA PRO A 351 -7.09 -11.29 -21.64
C PRO A 351 -6.03 -12.23 -21.04
N ILE A 352 -4.79 -11.77 -20.91
CA ILE A 352 -3.66 -12.61 -20.51
C ILE A 352 -3.55 -12.75 -18.98
N GLN A 353 -3.71 -11.64 -18.26
CA GLN A 353 -3.55 -11.56 -16.80
C GLN A 353 -4.88 -11.45 -16.07
N GLY A 354 -5.96 -11.05 -16.74
CA GLY A 354 -7.29 -10.96 -16.13
C GLY A 354 -7.69 -12.21 -15.33
N PRO A 355 -7.53 -13.44 -15.86
CA PRO A 355 -7.82 -14.66 -15.11
C PRO A 355 -6.88 -14.93 -13.93
N ALA A 356 -5.64 -14.44 -13.95
CA ALA A 356 -4.70 -14.59 -12.85
C ALA A 356 -4.99 -13.58 -11.73
N LEU A 357 -5.29 -12.33 -12.10
CA LEU A 357 -5.77 -11.30 -11.18
C LEU A 357 -7.08 -11.72 -10.49
N ALA A 358 -8.03 -12.26 -11.26
CA ALA A 358 -9.30 -12.75 -10.72
C ALA A 358 -9.13 -13.99 -9.81
N ARG A 359 -8.15 -14.86 -10.09
CA ARG A 359 -7.84 -16.04 -9.27
C ARG A 359 -6.98 -15.74 -8.05
N GLY A 360 -6.25 -14.62 -8.04
CA GLY A 360 -5.39 -14.20 -6.94
C GLY A 360 -6.16 -13.63 -5.74
N ALA A 361 -7.43 -13.27 -5.92
CA ALA A 361 -8.31 -12.92 -4.81
C ALA A 361 -8.72 -14.19 -4.06
N GLU A 362 -7.88 -14.63 -3.13
CA GLU A 362 -8.25 -15.71 -2.20
C GLU A 362 -9.58 -15.36 -1.54
N ALA A 363 -10.53 -16.29 -1.48
CA ALA A 363 -11.79 -16.04 -0.79
C ALA A 363 -11.53 -15.81 0.70
N PRO A 364 -12.36 -15.02 1.40
CA PRO A 364 -12.26 -14.95 2.86
C PRO A 364 -12.39 -16.36 3.45
N PRO A 365 -11.62 -16.72 4.50
CA PRO A 365 -11.67 -18.04 5.11
C PRO A 365 -12.92 -18.21 5.98
N LEU A 366 -14.08 -18.26 5.32
CA LEU A 366 -15.40 -18.26 5.97
C LEU A 366 -15.58 -19.43 6.93
N GLU A 367 -15.01 -20.60 6.62
CA GLU A 367 -15.03 -21.77 7.50
C GLU A 367 -14.32 -21.48 8.84
N THR A 368 -13.10 -20.95 8.78
CA THR A 368 -12.32 -20.57 9.96
C THR A 368 -13.03 -19.49 10.76
N TYR A 369 -13.60 -18.47 10.10
CA TYR A 369 -14.37 -17.42 10.78
C TYR A 369 -15.66 -17.93 11.41
N ALA A 370 -16.36 -18.88 10.77
CA ALA A 370 -17.52 -19.52 11.35
C ALA A 370 -17.14 -20.30 12.61
N PHE A 371 -16.05 -21.09 12.58
CA PHE A 371 -15.55 -21.80 13.75
C PHE A 371 -15.17 -20.84 14.89
N LEU A 372 -14.43 -19.77 14.60
CA LEU A 372 -14.03 -18.76 15.60
C LEU A 372 -15.25 -18.11 16.28
N ARG A 373 -16.37 -17.92 15.57
CA ARG A 373 -17.62 -17.44 16.16
C ARG A 373 -18.26 -18.44 17.14
N THR A 374 -17.99 -19.74 17.00
CA THR A 374 -18.51 -20.78 17.92
C THR A 374 -17.69 -20.98 19.19
N LEU A 375 -16.45 -20.45 19.25
CA LEU A 375 -15.64 -20.55 20.45
C LEU A 375 -16.33 -19.87 21.65
N PRO A 376 -16.14 -20.34 22.89
CA PRO A 376 -16.62 -19.63 24.09
C PRO A 376 -16.18 -18.16 24.09
N SER A 377 -16.91 -17.25 24.74
CA SER A 377 -16.48 -15.84 24.83
C SER A 377 -15.34 -15.61 25.84
N GLU A 378 -15.03 -16.61 26.65
CA GLU A 378 -14.00 -16.54 27.70
C GLU A 378 -12.58 -16.66 27.15
N GLY A 379 -11.92 -15.53 26.92
CA GLY A 379 -10.53 -15.50 26.46
C GLY A 379 -10.38 -14.56 25.27
N LEU A 380 -9.12 -14.21 24.96
CA LEU A 380 -8.80 -13.53 23.71
C LEU A 380 -8.28 -14.52 22.67
N VAL A 381 -8.43 -14.14 21.41
CA VAL A 381 -7.78 -14.79 20.29
C VAL A 381 -6.56 -13.97 19.89
N ALA A 382 -5.38 -14.57 19.90
CA ALA A 382 -4.19 -14.00 19.28
C ALA A 382 -4.10 -14.44 17.82
N ALA A 383 -3.77 -13.52 16.91
CA ALA A 383 -3.59 -13.84 15.50
C ALA A 383 -2.55 -12.93 14.85
N LEU A 384 -1.93 -13.41 13.76
CA LEU A 384 -1.06 -12.58 12.92
C LEU A 384 -1.88 -11.45 12.26
N HIS A 385 -3.00 -11.81 11.63
CA HIS A 385 -3.93 -10.87 11.00
C HIS A 385 -5.13 -10.58 11.92
N PHE A 386 -4.83 -10.07 13.12
CA PHE A 386 -5.81 -9.87 14.19
C PHE A 386 -6.96 -8.93 13.80
N ALA A 387 -6.69 -7.81 13.14
CA ALA A 387 -7.70 -6.83 12.76
C ALA A 387 -8.69 -7.38 11.71
N ARG A 388 -8.15 -8.08 10.71
CA ARG A 388 -8.93 -8.83 9.71
C ARG A 388 -9.83 -9.85 10.38
N SER A 389 -9.27 -10.66 11.27
CA SER A 389 -10.03 -11.72 11.95
C SER A 389 -11.10 -11.13 12.88
N ALA A 390 -10.79 -10.04 13.58
CA ALA A 390 -11.75 -9.32 14.41
C ALA A 390 -12.91 -8.74 13.58
N TRP A 391 -12.59 -8.11 12.44
CA TRP A 391 -13.60 -7.57 11.51
C TRP A 391 -14.61 -8.64 11.09
N HIS A 392 -14.13 -9.80 10.64
CA HIS A 392 -15.01 -10.86 10.12
C HIS A 392 -15.67 -11.71 11.19
N THR A 393 -15.18 -11.74 12.42
CA THR A 393 -15.78 -12.55 13.49
C THR A 393 -16.62 -11.73 14.46
N GLY A 394 -16.43 -10.40 14.50
CA GLY A 394 -17.03 -9.53 15.52
C GLY A 394 -16.48 -9.77 16.92
N ARG A 395 -15.36 -10.50 17.06
CA ARG A 395 -14.76 -10.86 18.35
C ARG A 395 -13.55 -9.97 18.64
N PRO A 396 -13.20 -9.77 19.93
CA PRO A 396 -11.94 -9.15 20.29
C PRO A 396 -10.74 -10.03 19.92
N PHE A 397 -9.73 -9.42 19.33
CA PHE A 397 -8.44 -10.06 19.03
C PHE A 397 -7.29 -9.25 19.59
N VAL A 398 -6.15 -9.91 19.80
CA VAL A 398 -4.87 -9.24 20.06
C VAL A 398 -3.85 -9.65 18.99
N PRO A 399 -2.85 -8.80 18.71
CA PRO A 399 -1.74 -9.21 17.86
C PRO A 399 -1.01 -10.39 18.49
N LEU A 400 -0.52 -11.30 17.65
CA LEU A 400 0.33 -12.39 18.11
C LEU A 400 1.60 -11.81 18.76
N PRO A 401 1.90 -12.10 20.05
CA PRO A 401 3.08 -11.56 20.70
C PRO A 401 4.36 -12.12 20.09
N GLN A 402 5.52 -11.54 20.43
CA GLN A 402 6.81 -12.07 19.97
C GLN A 402 7.03 -13.49 20.52
N ALA A 403 7.54 -14.41 19.70
CA ALA A 403 7.75 -15.82 20.09
C ALA A 403 8.73 -15.98 21.27
N SER A 404 9.61 -15.00 21.47
CA SER A 404 10.57 -14.93 22.58
C SER A 404 9.93 -14.62 23.94
N ASP A 405 8.67 -14.16 23.98
CA ASP A 405 7.95 -13.83 25.22
C ASP A 405 6.61 -14.56 25.29
N PRO A 406 6.62 -15.88 25.53
CA PRO A 406 5.40 -16.66 25.59
C PRO A 406 4.52 -16.34 26.80
N ALA A 407 5.11 -15.78 27.87
CA ALA A 407 4.35 -15.31 29.02
C ALA A 407 3.38 -14.18 28.64
N ALA A 408 3.61 -13.50 27.50
CA ALA A 408 2.69 -12.50 26.97
C ALA A 408 1.29 -13.05 26.70
N LEU A 409 1.15 -14.31 26.23
CA LEU A 409 -0.17 -14.91 26.01
C LEU A 409 -0.99 -14.95 27.31
N ALA A 410 -0.35 -15.37 28.40
CA ALA A 410 -1.00 -15.42 29.71
C ALA A 410 -1.34 -14.02 30.24
N ARG A 411 -0.41 -13.06 30.13
CA ARG A 411 -0.63 -11.66 30.55
C ARG A 411 -1.78 -11.00 29.78
N LEU A 412 -1.90 -11.31 28.48
CA LEU A 412 -2.97 -10.83 27.61
C LEU A 412 -4.25 -11.66 27.74
N LYS A 413 -4.30 -12.69 28.59
CA LYS A 413 -5.46 -13.57 28.75
C LYS A 413 -5.89 -14.23 27.43
N VAL A 414 -4.92 -14.57 26.59
CA VAL A 414 -5.14 -15.29 25.33
C VAL A 414 -5.45 -16.74 25.64
N ARG A 415 -6.59 -17.22 25.15
CA ARG A 415 -6.99 -18.63 25.25
C ARG A 415 -6.83 -19.36 23.93
N TRP A 416 -6.99 -18.65 22.81
CA TRP A 416 -6.87 -19.23 21.49
C TRP A 416 -5.82 -18.52 20.66
N VAL A 417 -5.10 -19.29 19.85
CA VAL A 417 -4.20 -18.75 18.84
C VAL A 417 -4.72 -19.18 17.48
N LEU A 418 -5.12 -18.21 16.66
CA LEU A 418 -5.35 -18.42 15.24
C LEU A 418 -4.01 -18.33 14.53
N TRP A 419 -3.57 -19.47 14.01
CA TRP A 419 -2.40 -19.56 13.14
C TRP A 419 -2.87 -19.67 11.70
N GLU A 420 -2.41 -18.73 10.89
CA GLU A 420 -2.55 -18.79 9.44
C GLU A 420 -1.12 -18.93 8.93
N ARG A 421 -0.86 -19.93 8.09
CA ARG A 421 0.47 -20.15 7.55
C ARG A 421 0.93 -18.83 6.91
N PRO A 422 2.03 -18.24 7.40
CA PRO A 422 2.44 -16.96 6.88
C PRO A 422 2.85 -17.17 5.42
N GLY A 423 2.21 -16.42 4.53
CA GLY A 423 2.69 -16.27 3.16
C GLY A 423 4.04 -15.56 3.15
N ASP A 424 4.48 -15.16 1.96
CA ASP A 424 5.60 -14.24 1.86
C ASP A 424 5.27 -12.94 2.61
N LEU A 425 6.04 -12.62 3.66
CA LEU A 425 5.97 -11.36 4.40
C LEU A 425 6.49 -10.16 3.57
N GLY A 426 6.70 -10.36 2.27
CA GLY A 426 7.26 -9.39 1.35
C GLY A 426 8.61 -8.87 1.81
N SER A 427 9.40 -9.68 2.53
CA SER A 427 10.72 -9.23 2.98
C SER A 427 11.76 -9.57 1.93
N SER A 428 12.51 -8.56 1.51
CA SER A 428 13.65 -8.71 0.60
C SER A 428 14.79 -9.56 1.21
N LEU A 429 14.72 -9.85 2.51
CA LEU A 429 15.66 -10.68 3.25
C LEU A 429 15.18 -12.13 3.46
N GLY A 430 13.96 -12.46 3.02
CA GLY A 430 13.38 -13.80 3.16
C GLY A 430 13.42 -14.33 4.60
N GLY A 431 13.95 -15.54 4.79
CA GLY A 431 14.08 -16.17 6.12
C GLY A 431 15.07 -15.48 7.06
N ALA A 432 15.95 -14.61 6.55
CA ALA A 432 16.86 -13.82 7.38
C ALA A 432 16.16 -12.60 8.01
N PHE A 433 14.90 -12.34 7.67
CA PHE A 433 14.11 -11.30 8.30
C PHE A 433 13.69 -11.71 9.72
N PRO A 434 13.87 -10.84 10.75
CA PRO A 434 13.51 -11.20 12.13
C PRO A 434 12.06 -11.63 12.32
N ALA A 435 11.10 -11.01 11.64
CA ALA A 435 9.70 -11.43 11.72
C ALA A 435 9.50 -12.86 11.17
N SER A 436 10.16 -13.22 10.06
CA SER A 436 10.12 -14.59 9.51
C SER A 436 10.63 -15.62 10.52
N ARG A 437 11.72 -15.31 11.24
CA ARG A 437 12.23 -16.18 12.32
C ARG A 437 11.27 -16.27 13.50
N GLY A 438 10.67 -15.14 13.88
CA GLY A 438 9.65 -15.09 14.93
C GLY A 438 8.45 -15.98 14.61
N LEU A 439 8.00 -15.98 13.35
CA LEU A 439 6.90 -16.83 12.89
C LEU A 439 7.30 -18.31 12.84
N ALA A 440 8.48 -18.65 12.34
CA ALA A 440 8.98 -20.03 12.39
C ALA A 440 9.09 -20.55 13.83
N ALA A 441 9.52 -19.70 14.77
CA ALA A 441 9.56 -20.04 16.19
C ALA A 441 8.16 -20.25 16.78
N TRP A 442 7.16 -19.46 16.37
CA TRP A 442 5.77 -19.68 16.74
C TRP A 442 5.23 -20.99 16.19
N GLU A 443 5.48 -21.31 14.92
CA GLU A 443 5.04 -22.55 14.31
C GLU A 443 5.56 -23.77 15.09
N ALA A 444 6.86 -23.80 15.40
CA ALA A 444 7.45 -24.85 16.22
C ALA A 444 6.83 -24.93 17.61
N ARG A 445 6.50 -23.78 18.21
CA ARG A 445 5.89 -23.70 19.54
C ARG A 445 4.44 -24.20 19.57
N LEU A 446 3.64 -23.87 18.55
CA LEU A 446 2.24 -24.25 18.44
C LEU A 446 2.05 -25.77 18.26
N LEU A 447 3.10 -26.46 17.79
CA LEU A 447 3.14 -27.93 17.72
C LEU A 447 3.55 -28.60 19.05
N GLY A 448 3.94 -27.81 20.06
CA GLY A 448 4.37 -28.31 21.37
C GLY A 448 3.21 -28.61 22.33
N ALA A 449 3.53 -29.22 23.47
CA ALA A 449 2.54 -29.69 24.47
C ALA A 449 1.66 -28.59 25.10
N GLY A 450 2.05 -27.32 25.02
CA GLY A 450 1.30 -26.20 25.57
C GLY A 450 0.07 -25.79 24.74
N PHE A 451 -0.14 -26.41 23.58
CA PHE A 451 -1.19 -26.07 22.64
C PHE A 451 -1.94 -27.31 22.17
N ARG A 452 -3.26 -27.18 22.02
CA ARG A 452 -4.13 -28.22 21.49
C ARG A 452 -4.85 -27.68 20.25
N THR A 453 -4.67 -28.33 19.10
CA THR A 453 -5.45 -28.00 17.91
C THR A 453 -6.92 -28.32 18.17
N VAL A 454 -7.79 -27.31 18.02
CA VAL A 454 -9.25 -27.44 18.16
C VAL A 454 -9.97 -27.27 16.82
N PHE A 455 -9.27 -26.76 15.81
CA PHE A 455 -9.75 -26.66 14.44
C PHE A 455 -8.58 -26.62 13.46
N GLU A 456 -8.79 -27.23 12.30
CA GLU A 456 -7.92 -27.17 11.14
C GLU A 456 -8.81 -27.02 9.91
N SER A 457 -8.50 -26.04 9.06
CA SER A 457 -9.25 -25.83 7.81
C SER A 457 -9.03 -26.98 6.84
N ALA A 458 -9.95 -27.16 5.88
CA ALA A 458 -9.87 -28.23 4.90
C ALA A 458 -8.57 -28.23 4.06
N ASP A 459 -7.96 -27.06 3.86
CA ASP A 459 -6.69 -26.88 3.14
C ASP A 459 -5.44 -27.08 4.04
N GLY A 460 -5.61 -27.19 5.36
CA GLY A 460 -4.52 -27.29 6.34
C GLY A 460 -3.71 -25.99 6.53
N GLU A 461 -4.05 -24.90 5.83
CA GLU A 461 -3.32 -23.64 5.86
C GLU A 461 -3.68 -22.78 7.10
N ARG A 462 -4.78 -23.12 7.79
CA ARG A 462 -5.25 -22.41 8.99
C ARG A 462 -5.57 -23.37 10.11
N ARG A 463 -5.10 -23.04 11.30
CA ARG A 463 -5.33 -23.83 12.52
C ARG A 463 -5.69 -22.91 13.67
N VAL A 464 -6.61 -23.38 14.52
CA VAL A 464 -6.89 -22.73 15.80
C VAL A 464 -6.40 -23.65 16.91
N TYR A 465 -5.53 -23.09 17.75
CA TYR A 465 -4.97 -23.75 18.91
C TYR A 465 -5.62 -23.20 20.18
N GLU A 466 -5.97 -24.07 21.12
CA GLU A 466 -6.27 -23.70 22.50
C GLU A 466 -5.01 -23.83 23.36
N VAL A 467 -4.77 -22.85 24.24
CA VAL A 467 -3.67 -22.88 25.21
C VAL A 467 -4.02 -23.84 26.35
N VAL A 468 -3.23 -24.90 26.56
CA VAL A 468 -3.54 -26.01 27.50
C VAL A 468 -3.03 -25.75 28.92
N ASP A 469 -1.88 -25.10 29.06
CA ASP A 469 -1.21 -24.92 30.36
C ASP A 469 -1.45 -23.52 30.97
N GLY A 470 -1.91 -23.48 32.22
CA GLY A 470 -1.63 -22.38 33.15
C GLY A 470 -2.49 -21.12 33.12
N THR A 471 -3.63 -21.08 32.43
CA THR A 471 -4.52 -19.91 32.44
C THR A 471 -6.00 -20.26 32.52
N LYS A 472 -6.46 -20.72 33.70
CA LYS A 472 -7.86 -20.50 34.09
C LYS A 472 -8.05 -19.00 34.34
N VAL A 473 -8.25 -18.23 33.28
CA VAL A 473 -8.67 -16.83 33.39
C VAL A 473 -10.18 -16.82 33.57
N THR A 474 -10.62 -16.66 34.81
CA THR A 474 -12.01 -16.36 35.12
C THR A 474 -12.29 -14.92 34.69
N TYR A 475 -13.25 -14.73 33.78
CA TYR A 475 -13.75 -13.41 33.41
C TYR A 475 -14.84 -12.99 34.39
N ASP A 476 -14.57 -11.98 35.22
CA ASP A 476 -15.66 -11.19 35.77
C ASP A 476 -16.29 -10.40 34.61
N ARG A 477 -17.62 -10.53 34.49
CA ARG A 477 -18.43 -10.14 33.32
C ARG A 477 -18.06 -8.78 32.72
N LEU A 478 -17.86 -8.78 31.40
CA LEU A 478 -17.69 -7.63 30.49
C LEU A 478 -18.99 -6.82 30.26
N ASP A 479 -19.84 -6.66 31.29
CA ASP A 479 -21.12 -5.93 31.16
C ASP A 479 -20.95 -4.39 31.13
N THR A 480 -19.73 -3.85 31.12
CA THR A 480 -19.45 -2.40 31.19
C THR A 480 -18.84 -1.78 29.92
N LEU A 481 -18.85 -2.48 28.78
CA LEU A 481 -18.40 -1.94 27.48
C LEU A 481 -19.52 -1.82 26.44
N LYS A 482 -20.72 -1.40 26.87
CA LYS A 482 -21.78 -0.92 25.96
C LYS A 482 -21.84 0.59 25.93
#